data_AF-A0A969L423-F1
#
_entry.id   AF-A0A969L423-F1
#
_cell.length_a   1.000
_cell.length_b   1.000
_cell.length_c   1.000
_cell.angle_alpha   90.00
_cell.angle_beta   90.00
_cell.angle_gamma   90.00
#
_symmetry.space_group_name_H-M   'P 1'
#
loop_
_entity.id
_entity.type
_entity.pdbx_description
1 polymer ?
#
loop_
_entity_poly.entity_id
_entity_poly.type
_entity_poly.pdbx_seq_one_letter_code
_entity_poly.pdbx_strand_id
1 'polypeptide(L)'
;MTQPPLFTEPVTLKRLESHLWEAANILRGSPVDRTDWKSYILPLLFFKRICDVWDEEYQETVELYGEDFADEHRFQIPADCHWQDVRETPSNVGTALQNAMHCIEAANQAHLYGVFGDAQWSNKERLPDPLLKDLIEHFSSLPLGNKNVASDIIGDAYEYLIKQFADATNNKAGEFYTPRSVVRLMVDILNPQEGETIYDPAAGTGGMLLAAVEHVRANGGDPRTFFGKLYGQEKNLTTSSVARMNLLLHGIEDFAVERGDTLRQPVFTDPASGGLATFDCVIANPPFSLEQWGREVWE
;
A
#
# COMPACT_ATOMS: atom_id res chain seq x y z
N MET A 1 4.53 -22.93 30.79
CA MET A 1 5.24 -23.63 29.71
C MET A 1 4.95 -22.86 28.44
N THR A 2 5.85 -21.99 28.04
CA THR A 2 5.74 -21.20 26.80
C THR A 2 6.01 -22.15 25.62
N GLN A 3 5.10 -22.20 24.65
CA GLN A 3 5.40 -22.84 23.37
C GLN A 3 6.62 -22.13 22.76
N PRO A 4 7.59 -22.87 22.19
CA PRO A 4 8.66 -22.24 21.43
C PRO A 4 8.04 -21.43 20.29
N PRO A 5 8.60 -20.26 19.92
CA PRO A 5 8.09 -19.49 18.79
C PRO A 5 8.09 -20.39 17.55
N LEU A 6 6.96 -20.45 16.85
CA LEU A 6 6.75 -21.26 15.65
C LEU A 6 7.69 -20.87 14.48
N PHE A 7 8.47 -19.80 14.64
CA PHE A 7 9.36 -19.25 13.62
C PHE A 7 10.71 -18.89 14.25
N THR A 8 11.73 -19.72 14.03
CA THR A 8 13.09 -19.51 14.54
C THR A 8 14.02 -18.81 13.54
N GLU A 9 13.55 -18.56 12.31
CA GLU A 9 14.31 -17.87 11.26
C GLU A 9 13.46 -16.75 10.61
N PRO A 10 14.06 -15.58 10.29
CA PRO A 10 13.40 -14.51 9.55
C PRO A 10 12.84 -14.99 8.21
N VAL A 11 11.72 -14.43 7.78
CA VAL A 11 11.11 -14.79 6.49
C VAL A 11 11.96 -14.21 5.36
N THR A 12 12.38 -15.05 4.42
CA THR A 12 13.10 -14.60 3.22
C THR A 12 12.13 -14.02 2.19
N LEU A 13 12.59 -13.05 1.39
CA LEU A 13 11.80 -12.46 0.30
C LEU A 13 11.16 -13.53 -0.59
N LYS A 14 11.94 -14.50 -1.09
CA LYS A 14 11.42 -15.59 -1.95
C LYS A 14 10.31 -16.41 -1.28
N ARG A 15 10.44 -16.69 0.03
CA ARG A 15 9.41 -17.41 0.79
C ARG A 15 8.15 -16.56 0.90
N LEU A 16 8.30 -15.26 1.17
CA LEU A 16 7.18 -14.33 1.25
C LEU A 16 6.48 -14.15 -0.11
N GLU A 17 7.21 -13.92 -1.20
CA GLU A 17 6.67 -13.84 -2.57
C GLU A 17 5.84 -15.08 -2.91
N SER A 18 6.38 -16.27 -2.64
CA SER A 18 5.68 -17.54 -2.89
C SER A 18 4.42 -17.66 -2.05
N HIS A 19 4.51 -17.30 -0.76
CA HIS A 19 3.37 -17.31 0.15
C HIS A 19 2.27 -16.34 -0.29
N LEU A 20 2.63 -15.11 -0.65
CA LEU A 20 1.68 -14.10 -1.09
C LEU A 20 1.02 -14.48 -2.42
N TRP A 21 1.77 -15.07 -3.36
CA TRP A 21 1.19 -15.53 -4.62
C TRP A 21 0.22 -16.72 -4.43
N GLU A 22 0.41 -17.54 -3.40
CA GLU A 22 -0.53 -18.60 -3.06
C GLU A 22 -1.92 -18.06 -2.69
N ALA A 23 -2.03 -16.83 -2.16
CA ALA A 23 -3.33 -16.18 -1.96
C ALA A 23 -4.10 -15.98 -3.29
N ALA A 24 -3.38 -15.75 -4.39
CA ALA A 24 -3.97 -15.69 -5.73
C ALA A 24 -4.44 -17.08 -6.21
N ASN A 25 -3.79 -18.15 -5.76
CA ASN A 25 -4.25 -19.51 -6.05
C ASN A 25 -5.58 -19.82 -5.34
N ILE A 26 -5.76 -19.34 -4.10
CA ILE A 26 -7.02 -19.45 -3.36
C ILE A 26 -8.16 -18.77 -4.14
N LEU A 27 -7.91 -17.59 -4.70
CA LEU A 27 -8.90 -16.88 -5.53
C LEU A 27 -9.13 -17.50 -6.92
N ARG A 28 -8.21 -18.32 -7.45
CA ARG A 28 -8.28 -18.86 -8.82
C ARG A 28 -9.51 -19.73 -9.10
N GLY A 29 -10.02 -20.41 -8.09
CA GLY A 29 -11.24 -21.23 -8.19
C GLY A 29 -12.53 -20.49 -7.81
N SER A 30 -12.44 -19.21 -7.49
CA SER A 30 -13.57 -18.41 -7.00
C SER A 30 -14.29 -17.65 -8.13
N PRO A 31 -15.47 -17.06 -7.84
CA PRO A 31 -16.16 -16.17 -8.77
C PRO A 31 -15.47 -14.81 -9.00
N VAL A 32 -14.33 -14.55 -8.36
CA VAL A 32 -13.58 -13.30 -8.50
C VAL A 32 -12.72 -13.31 -9.76
N ASP A 33 -12.93 -12.31 -10.63
CA ASP A 33 -12.13 -12.14 -11.84
C ASP A 33 -10.65 -11.90 -11.51
N ARG A 34 -9.76 -12.46 -12.35
CA ARG A 34 -8.31 -12.35 -12.18
C ARG A 34 -7.82 -10.90 -12.16
N THR A 35 -8.49 -10.01 -12.88
CA THR A 35 -8.19 -8.57 -12.91
C THR A 35 -8.49 -7.88 -11.57
N ASP A 36 -9.41 -8.43 -10.78
CA ASP A 36 -9.84 -7.89 -9.48
C ASP A 36 -9.00 -8.42 -8.30
N TRP A 37 -8.18 -9.47 -8.48
CA TRP A 37 -7.44 -10.11 -7.36
C TRP A 37 -6.57 -9.13 -6.56
N LYS A 38 -5.94 -8.15 -7.24
CA LYS A 38 -5.13 -7.11 -6.60
C LYS A 38 -5.93 -6.28 -5.58
N SER A 39 -7.21 -6.05 -5.83
CA SER A 39 -8.10 -5.27 -4.98
C SER A 39 -8.45 -5.98 -3.68
N TYR A 40 -8.11 -7.27 -3.53
CA TYR A 40 -8.34 -8.04 -2.31
C TYR A 40 -7.04 -8.45 -1.62
N ILE A 41 -6.06 -8.96 -2.39
CA ILE A 41 -4.80 -9.47 -1.83
C ILE A 41 -3.96 -8.34 -1.24
N LEU A 42 -3.86 -7.19 -1.92
CA LEU A 42 -3.03 -6.08 -1.47
C LEU A 42 -3.57 -5.43 -0.19
N PRO A 43 -4.88 -5.11 -0.06
CA PRO A 43 -5.43 -4.63 1.20
C PRO A 43 -5.35 -5.64 2.34
N LEU A 44 -5.51 -6.94 2.09
CA LEU A 44 -5.37 -7.98 3.13
C LEU A 44 -3.95 -8.06 3.69
N LEU A 45 -2.95 -8.03 2.80
CA LEU A 45 -1.54 -7.97 3.19
C LEU A 45 -1.26 -6.74 4.06
N PHE A 46 -1.74 -5.57 3.63
CA PHE A 46 -1.56 -4.33 4.36
C PHE A 46 -2.26 -4.35 5.72
N PHE A 47 -3.52 -4.81 5.78
CA PHE A 47 -4.28 -4.95 7.02
C PHE A 47 -3.60 -5.89 8.02
N LYS A 48 -3.15 -7.08 7.54
CA LYS A 48 -2.39 -8.02 8.37
C LYS A 48 -1.11 -7.40 8.91
N ARG A 49 -0.34 -6.70 8.07
CA ARG A 49 0.91 -6.05 8.47
C ARG A 49 0.67 -5.00 9.56
N ILE A 50 -0.35 -4.15 9.40
CA ILE A 50 -0.67 -3.12 10.40
C ILE A 50 -0.98 -3.77 11.75
N CYS A 51 -1.82 -4.80 11.75
CA CYS A 51 -2.20 -5.53 12.97
C CYS A 51 -0.99 -6.18 13.65
N ASP A 52 -0.16 -6.88 12.88
CA ASP A 52 1.01 -7.57 13.47
C ASP A 52 2.07 -6.62 14.00
N VAL A 53 2.28 -5.47 13.35
CA VAL A 53 3.21 -4.45 13.85
C VAL A 53 2.65 -3.81 15.12
N TRP A 54 1.34 -3.56 15.17
CA TRP A 54 0.68 -3.04 16.36
C TRP A 54 0.80 -4.00 17.55
N ASP A 55 0.60 -5.30 17.32
CA ASP A 55 0.79 -6.33 18.36
C ASP A 55 2.22 -6.35 18.90
N GLU A 56 3.22 -6.15 18.02
CA GLU A 56 4.63 -6.05 18.44
C GLU A 56 4.91 -4.78 19.25
N GLU A 57 4.40 -3.63 18.81
CA GLU A 57 4.51 -2.34 19.51
C GLU A 57 3.86 -2.46 20.91
N TYR A 58 2.64 -2.99 20.99
CA TYR A 58 1.93 -3.24 22.25
C TYR A 58 2.72 -4.17 23.19
N GLN A 59 3.26 -5.26 22.66
CA GLN A 59 4.00 -6.21 23.48
C GLN A 59 5.30 -5.57 24.01
N GLU A 60 5.98 -4.77 23.20
CA GLU A 60 7.22 -4.08 23.58
C GLU A 60 6.99 -3.03 24.67
N THR A 61 5.93 -2.22 24.56
CA THR A 61 5.58 -1.20 25.58
C THR A 61 5.26 -1.86 26.91
N VAL A 62 4.41 -2.89 26.90
CA VAL A 62 4.03 -3.65 28.10
C VAL A 62 5.23 -4.36 28.74
N GLU A 63 6.14 -4.94 27.95
CA GLU A 63 7.35 -5.59 28.46
C GLU A 63 8.33 -4.60 29.09
N LEU A 64 8.49 -3.41 28.49
CA LEU A 64 9.47 -2.42 28.92
C LEU A 64 8.98 -1.58 30.12
N TYR A 65 7.69 -1.23 30.14
CA TYR A 65 7.12 -0.27 31.08
C TYR A 65 6.06 -0.86 32.02
N GLY A 66 5.55 -2.06 31.74
CA GLY A 66 4.50 -2.73 32.53
C GLY A 66 3.07 -2.27 32.22
N GLU A 67 2.91 -1.30 31.34
CA GLU A 67 1.64 -0.82 30.79
C GLU A 67 1.82 -0.41 29.33
N ASP A 68 0.71 -0.27 28.60
CA ASP A 68 0.71 0.15 27.21
C ASP A 68 0.59 1.67 27.07
N PHE A 69 1.23 2.23 26.04
CA PHE A 69 1.14 3.64 25.66
C PHE A 69 0.59 3.73 24.23
N ALA A 70 -0.71 3.46 24.08
CA ALA A 70 -1.38 3.43 22.77
C ALA A 70 -1.12 4.66 21.89
N ASP A 71 -0.97 5.86 22.48
CA ASP A 71 -0.67 7.10 21.75
C ASP A 71 0.70 7.09 21.04
N GLU A 72 1.62 6.20 21.44
CA GLU A 72 2.95 6.05 20.83
C GLU A 72 2.96 5.06 19.65
N HIS A 73 1.85 4.35 19.42
CA HIS A 73 1.76 3.38 18.33
C HIS A 73 1.70 4.09 16.98
N ARG A 74 2.36 3.49 15.98
CA ARG A 74 2.44 4.07 14.63
C ARG A 74 1.05 4.24 14.01
N PHE A 75 0.18 3.26 14.20
CA PHE A 75 -1.21 3.32 13.81
C PHE A 75 -2.11 2.88 14.95
N GLN A 76 -3.26 3.51 15.08
CA GLN A 76 -4.26 3.17 16.07
C GLN A 76 -5.15 2.04 15.55
N ILE A 77 -5.31 0.97 16.33
CA ILE A 77 -6.27 -0.11 16.03
C ILE A 77 -7.38 -0.07 17.10
N PRO A 78 -8.58 0.41 16.75
CA PRO A 78 -9.70 0.42 17.67
C PRO A 78 -10.13 -1.00 18.09
N ALA A 79 -10.85 -1.09 19.21
CA ALA A 79 -11.48 -2.34 19.63
C ALA A 79 -12.39 -2.91 18.53
N ASP A 80 -12.46 -4.24 18.44
CA ASP A 80 -13.24 -5.00 17.44
C ASP A 80 -12.78 -4.79 15.97
N CYS A 81 -11.63 -4.14 15.75
CA CYS A 81 -11.10 -3.83 14.42
C CYS A 81 -9.77 -4.53 14.12
N HIS A 82 -9.30 -5.40 15.02
CA HIS A 82 -8.05 -6.11 14.87
C HIS A 82 -8.21 -7.30 13.90
N TRP A 83 -7.10 -7.75 13.31
CA TRP A 83 -7.09 -8.93 12.45
C TRP A 83 -7.72 -10.15 13.12
N GLN A 84 -7.45 -10.34 14.42
CA GLN A 84 -7.96 -11.46 15.19
C GLN A 84 -9.50 -11.43 15.34
N ASP A 85 -10.10 -10.23 15.47
CA ASP A 85 -11.56 -10.09 15.57
C ASP A 85 -12.25 -10.54 14.28
N VAL A 86 -11.68 -10.17 13.12
CA VAL A 86 -12.16 -10.61 11.82
C VAL A 86 -11.97 -12.12 11.64
N ARG A 87 -10.82 -12.65 12.08
CA ARG A 87 -10.51 -14.09 12.01
C ARG A 87 -11.46 -14.94 12.83
N GLU A 88 -11.84 -14.48 14.02
CA GLU A 88 -12.78 -15.18 14.91
C GLU A 88 -14.25 -15.03 14.50
N THR A 89 -14.54 -14.16 13.54
CA THR A 89 -15.92 -13.92 13.07
C THR A 89 -16.52 -15.19 12.45
N PRO A 90 -17.66 -15.70 12.98
CA PRO A 90 -18.22 -16.97 12.53
C PRO A 90 -18.90 -16.89 11.15
N SER A 91 -19.52 -15.75 10.82
CA SER A 91 -20.29 -15.53 9.59
C SER A 91 -20.37 -14.04 9.24
N ASN A 92 -20.66 -13.71 7.98
CA ASN A 92 -20.57 -12.33 7.46
C ASN A 92 -19.16 -11.75 7.60
N VAL A 93 -18.16 -12.59 7.29
CA VAL A 93 -16.73 -12.27 7.43
C VAL A 93 -16.37 -11.05 6.59
N GLY A 94 -16.96 -10.93 5.39
CA GLY A 94 -16.74 -9.78 4.51
C GLY A 94 -17.19 -8.44 5.12
N THR A 95 -18.30 -8.43 5.86
CA THR A 95 -18.77 -7.24 6.57
C THR A 95 -17.87 -6.91 7.77
N ALA A 96 -17.45 -7.92 8.53
CA ALA A 96 -16.51 -7.71 9.64
C ALA A 96 -15.17 -7.15 9.15
N LEU A 97 -14.63 -7.71 8.06
CA LEU A 97 -13.40 -7.24 7.43
C LEU A 97 -13.51 -5.79 6.95
N GLN A 98 -14.60 -5.46 6.23
CA GLN A 98 -14.85 -4.10 5.77
C GLN A 98 -14.95 -3.09 6.92
N ASN A 99 -15.66 -3.46 7.99
CA ASN A 99 -15.83 -2.61 9.16
C ASN A 99 -14.49 -2.39 9.88
N ALA A 100 -13.69 -3.43 10.06
CA ALA A 100 -12.37 -3.34 10.68
C ALA A 100 -11.46 -2.38 9.89
N MET A 101 -11.37 -2.55 8.57
CA MET A 101 -10.62 -1.65 7.70
C MET A 101 -11.10 -0.20 7.84
N HIS A 102 -12.40 0.07 7.73
CA HIS A 102 -12.94 1.44 7.86
C HIS A 102 -12.67 2.07 9.24
N CYS A 103 -12.74 1.29 10.31
CA CYS A 103 -12.46 1.80 11.66
C CYS A 103 -10.98 2.17 11.82
N ILE A 104 -10.06 1.37 11.27
CA ILE A 104 -8.64 1.72 11.23
C ILE A 104 -8.41 2.98 10.41
N GLU A 105 -9.05 3.13 9.24
CA GLU A 105 -8.94 4.38 8.46
C GLU A 105 -9.46 5.59 9.24
N ALA A 106 -10.59 5.44 9.94
CA ALA A 106 -11.21 6.50 10.72
C ALA A 106 -10.38 6.93 11.94
N ALA A 107 -9.64 6.00 12.55
CA ALA A 107 -8.72 6.29 13.66
C ALA A 107 -7.41 6.93 13.18
N ASN A 108 -7.03 6.73 11.92
CA ASN A 108 -5.74 7.14 11.36
C ASN A 108 -5.90 8.07 10.14
N GLN A 109 -6.83 9.03 10.19
CA GLN A 109 -7.27 9.80 9.01
C GLN A 109 -6.12 10.49 8.26
N ALA A 110 -5.12 10.99 8.98
CA ALA A 110 -3.98 11.69 8.38
C ALA A 110 -3.20 10.82 7.37
N HIS A 111 -3.10 9.51 7.62
CA HIS A 111 -2.26 8.62 6.83
C HIS A 111 -3.07 7.57 6.06
N LEU A 112 -4.17 7.07 6.64
CA LEU A 112 -4.87 5.88 6.15
C LEU A 112 -6.26 6.15 5.57
N TYR A 113 -6.78 7.39 5.57
CA TYR A 113 -8.14 7.65 5.05
C TYR A 113 -8.34 7.13 3.61
N GLY A 114 -9.22 6.15 3.38
CA GLY A 114 -9.47 5.54 2.08
C GLY A 114 -8.31 4.72 1.49
N VAL A 115 -7.36 4.25 2.30
CA VAL A 115 -6.18 3.49 1.86
C VAL A 115 -6.52 2.05 1.46
N PHE A 116 -7.57 1.46 2.02
CA PHE A 116 -7.97 0.06 1.71
C PHE A 116 -8.83 -0.03 0.43
N GLY A 117 -9.15 1.10 -0.20
CA GLY A 117 -9.92 1.17 -1.45
C GLY A 117 -11.41 0.89 -1.26
N ASP A 118 -12.09 0.47 -2.34
CA ASP A 118 -13.55 0.33 -2.43
C ASP A 118 -14.02 -1.09 -2.75
N ALA A 119 -13.18 -2.08 -2.46
CA ALA A 119 -13.50 -3.49 -2.72
C ALA A 119 -14.82 -3.93 -2.05
N GLN A 120 -15.64 -4.68 -2.79
CA GLN A 120 -16.97 -5.12 -2.34
C GLN A 120 -16.89 -6.35 -1.42
N TRP A 121 -16.26 -6.20 -0.25
CA TRP A 121 -16.04 -7.28 0.71
C TRP A 121 -17.32 -8.01 1.16
N SER A 122 -18.45 -7.31 1.25
CA SER A 122 -19.73 -7.90 1.68
C SER A 122 -20.48 -8.68 0.60
N ASN A 123 -19.99 -8.68 -0.65
CA ASN A 123 -20.60 -9.40 -1.75
C ASN A 123 -20.34 -10.91 -1.64
N LYS A 124 -21.27 -11.64 -1.02
CA LYS A 124 -21.16 -13.10 -0.80
C LYS A 124 -21.16 -13.95 -2.06
N GLU A 125 -21.65 -13.44 -3.20
CA GLU A 125 -21.56 -14.15 -4.48
C GLU A 125 -20.13 -14.17 -5.00
N ARG A 126 -19.36 -13.11 -4.75
CA ARG A 126 -17.94 -13.00 -5.10
C ARG A 126 -17.04 -13.59 -4.01
N LEU A 127 -17.33 -13.24 -2.76
CA LEU A 127 -16.52 -13.52 -1.57
C LEU A 127 -17.36 -14.20 -0.49
N PRO A 128 -17.74 -15.48 -0.68
CA PRO A 128 -18.46 -16.22 0.35
C PRO A 128 -17.59 -16.42 1.59
N ASP A 129 -18.22 -16.53 2.77
CA ASP A 129 -17.51 -16.64 4.06
C ASP A 129 -16.41 -17.73 4.08
N PRO A 130 -16.58 -18.95 3.51
CA PRO A 130 -15.51 -19.93 3.45
C PRO A 130 -14.26 -19.46 2.69
N LEU A 131 -14.43 -18.76 1.56
CA LEU A 131 -13.31 -18.25 0.78
C LEU A 131 -12.53 -17.18 1.54
N LEU A 132 -13.24 -16.28 2.23
CA LEU A 132 -12.61 -15.26 3.07
C LEU A 132 -11.87 -15.89 4.25
N LYS A 133 -12.43 -16.93 4.87
CA LYS A 133 -11.74 -17.68 5.93
C LYS A 133 -10.47 -18.36 5.42
N ASP A 134 -10.51 -18.97 4.23
CA ASP A 134 -9.32 -19.58 3.63
C ASP A 134 -8.21 -18.54 3.40
N LEU A 135 -8.57 -17.35 2.90
CA LEU A 135 -7.62 -16.23 2.75
C LEU A 135 -7.08 -15.74 4.09
N ILE A 136 -7.94 -15.53 5.08
CA ILE A 136 -7.54 -15.06 6.42
C ILE A 136 -6.63 -16.08 7.09
N GLU A 137 -6.96 -17.37 7.06
CA GLU A 137 -6.09 -18.42 7.64
C GLU A 137 -4.77 -18.53 6.89
N HIS A 138 -4.78 -18.36 5.56
CA HIS A 138 -3.55 -18.31 4.77
C HIS A 138 -2.63 -17.18 5.23
N PHE A 139 -3.11 -15.93 5.27
CA PHE A 139 -2.32 -14.80 5.79
C PHE A 139 -1.95 -14.96 7.27
N SER A 140 -2.78 -15.64 8.08
CA SER A 140 -2.49 -15.90 9.50
C SER A 140 -1.41 -16.95 9.72
N SER A 141 -1.08 -17.76 8.70
CA SER A 141 -0.06 -18.80 8.79
C SER A 141 1.38 -18.25 8.81
N LEU A 142 1.55 -16.96 8.56
CA LEU A 142 2.85 -16.28 8.55
C LEU A 142 2.76 -14.99 9.39
N PRO A 143 3.60 -14.80 10.41
CA PRO A 143 3.69 -13.53 11.11
C PRO A 143 4.34 -12.50 10.18
N LEU A 144 3.67 -11.37 10.03
CA LEU A 144 4.09 -10.24 9.21
C LEU A 144 4.47 -9.05 10.09
N GLY A 145 4.87 -9.23 11.34
CA GLY A 145 5.45 -8.15 12.15
C GLY A 145 6.89 -7.80 11.74
N ASN A 146 7.44 -6.70 12.25
CA ASN A 146 8.82 -6.25 11.99
C ASN A 146 9.87 -7.26 12.46
N LYS A 147 9.62 -8.04 13.52
CA LYS A 147 10.56 -9.06 14.03
C LYS A 147 10.71 -10.23 13.08
N ASN A 148 9.67 -10.54 12.31
CA ASN A 148 9.64 -11.68 11.39
C ASN A 148 9.92 -11.30 9.94
N VAL A 149 9.46 -10.10 9.53
CA VAL A 149 9.57 -9.59 8.17
C VAL A 149 10.00 -8.12 8.24
N ALA A 150 11.23 -7.85 7.81
CA ALA A 150 11.76 -6.50 7.73
C ALA A 150 10.98 -5.65 6.70
N SER A 151 10.96 -4.32 6.90
CA SER A 151 10.17 -3.40 6.06
C SER A 151 10.60 -3.39 4.59
N ASP A 152 11.89 -3.58 4.33
CA ASP A 152 12.43 -3.74 2.98
C ASP A 152 11.89 -5.02 2.32
N ILE A 153 11.90 -6.15 3.03
CA ILE A 153 11.41 -7.44 2.52
C ILE A 153 9.91 -7.40 2.21
N ILE A 154 9.09 -6.81 3.07
CA ILE A 154 7.64 -6.75 2.82
C ILE A 154 7.31 -5.78 1.68
N GLY A 155 8.03 -4.66 1.60
CA GLY A 155 7.92 -3.72 0.49
C GLY A 155 8.26 -4.36 -0.85
N ASP A 156 9.41 -5.04 -0.94
CA ASP A 156 9.83 -5.75 -2.15
C ASP A 156 8.82 -6.83 -2.56
N ALA A 157 8.27 -7.56 -1.59
CA ALA A 157 7.25 -8.58 -1.86
C ALA A 157 5.91 -7.97 -2.32
N TYR A 158 5.58 -6.76 -1.86
CA TYR A 158 4.42 -6.00 -2.32
C TYR A 158 4.60 -5.52 -3.77
N GLU A 159 5.78 -4.99 -4.13
CA GLU A 159 6.11 -4.63 -5.51
C GLU A 159 6.12 -5.85 -6.44
N TYR A 160 6.60 -7.00 -5.96
CA TYR A 160 6.49 -8.27 -6.68
C TYR A 160 5.03 -8.59 -7.02
N LEU A 161 4.10 -8.48 -6.07
CA LEU A 161 2.67 -8.69 -6.31
C LEU A 161 2.11 -7.70 -7.34
N ILE A 162 2.43 -6.41 -7.21
CA ILE A 162 2.01 -5.38 -8.17
C ILE A 162 2.43 -5.78 -9.59
N LYS A 163 3.71 -6.14 -9.76
CA LYS A 163 4.24 -6.59 -11.05
C LYS A 163 3.49 -7.83 -11.55
N GLN A 164 3.29 -8.84 -10.70
CA GLN A 164 2.60 -10.06 -11.11
C GLN A 164 1.15 -9.81 -11.54
N PHE A 165 0.44 -8.88 -10.90
CA PHE A 165 -0.90 -8.48 -11.31
C PHE A 165 -0.90 -7.65 -12.59
N ALA A 166 0.12 -6.81 -12.82
CA ALA A 166 0.29 -6.10 -14.09
C ALA A 166 0.51 -7.09 -15.24
N ASP A 167 1.41 -8.06 -15.08
CA ASP A 167 1.69 -9.12 -16.08
C ASP A 167 0.45 -10.00 -16.32
N ALA A 168 -0.36 -10.22 -15.28
CA ALA A 168 -1.57 -11.04 -15.36
C ALA A 168 -2.71 -10.41 -16.18
N THR A 169 -2.75 -9.08 -16.30
CA THR A 169 -3.90 -8.36 -16.87
C THR A 169 -3.76 -8.05 -18.37
N ASN A 170 -2.62 -8.37 -18.99
CA ASN A 170 -2.30 -8.55 -20.43
C ASN A 170 -2.86 -7.57 -21.50
N ASN A 171 -3.69 -6.59 -21.18
CA ASN A 171 -4.45 -5.83 -22.16
C ASN A 171 -4.23 -4.32 -22.15
N LYS A 172 -3.43 -3.74 -21.23
CA LYS A 172 -3.18 -2.28 -21.14
C LYS A 172 -2.01 -1.90 -20.20
N ALA A 173 -0.94 -2.70 -20.15
CA ALA A 173 0.11 -2.60 -19.10
C ALA A 173 0.82 -1.23 -19.00
N GLY A 174 0.88 -0.44 -20.09
CA GLY A 174 1.59 0.85 -20.11
C GLY A 174 1.02 1.93 -19.19
N GLU A 175 -0.25 1.82 -18.78
CA GLU A 175 -0.90 2.78 -17.87
C GLU A 175 -0.76 2.41 -16.38
N PHE A 176 -0.41 1.17 -16.05
CA PHE A 176 -0.54 0.66 -14.66
C PHE A 176 0.78 0.32 -13.98
N TYR A 177 1.83 0.00 -14.75
CA TYR A 177 3.12 -0.36 -14.18
C TYR A 177 4.26 -0.02 -15.14
N THR A 178 5.17 0.84 -14.68
CA THR A 178 6.41 1.14 -15.39
C THR A 178 7.47 0.11 -15.01
N PRO A 179 8.11 -0.58 -15.97
CA PRO A 179 9.17 -1.54 -15.64
C PRO A 179 10.28 -0.89 -14.80
N ARG A 180 10.75 -1.55 -13.74
CA ARG A 180 11.79 -1.03 -12.82
C ARG A 180 13.04 -0.51 -13.54
N SER A 181 13.44 -1.12 -14.66
CA SER A 181 14.60 -0.66 -15.45
C SER A 181 14.39 0.73 -16.07
N VAL A 182 13.16 1.04 -16.49
CA VAL A 182 12.79 2.36 -17.04
C VAL A 182 12.67 3.37 -15.91
N VAL A 183 12.02 3.00 -14.80
CA VAL A 183 11.93 3.85 -13.61
C VAL A 183 13.31 4.26 -13.13
N ARG A 184 14.22 3.29 -12.94
CA ARG A 184 15.59 3.55 -12.52
C ARG A 184 16.33 4.48 -13.48
N LEU A 185 16.22 4.26 -14.79
CA LEU A 185 16.82 5.15 -15.79
C LEU A 185 16.31 6.59 -15.64
N MET A 186 15.00 6.78 -15.48
CA MET A 186 14.40 8.11 -15.33
C MET A 186 14.86 8.79 -14.04
N VAL A 187 14.92 8.05 -12.93
CA VAL A 187 15.40 8.55 -11.64
C VAL A 187 16.89 8.87 -11.67
N ASP A 188 17.73 8.04 -12.31
CA ASP A 188 19.16 8.28 -12.48
C ASP A 188 19.42 9.58 -13.30
N ILE A 189 18.57 9.86 -14.30
CA ILE A 189 18.64 11.10 -15.10
C ILE A 189 18.17 12.31 -14.28
N LEU A 190 17.06 12.17 -13.57
CA LEU A 190 16.49 13.23 -12.73
C LEU A 190 17.43 13.60 -11.58
N ASN A 191 18.09 12.58 -11.01
CA ASN A 191 19.04 12.66 -9.92
C ASN A 191 18.52 13.49 -8.71
N PRO A 192 17.41 13.08 -8.09
CA PRO A 192 16.83 13.80 -6.95
C PRO A 192 17.82 13.85 -5.78
N GLN A 193 17.83 14.97 -5.07
CA GLN A 193 18.71 15.24 -3.92
C GLN A 193 17.93 15.23 -2.59
N GLU A 194 18.67 15.13 -1.49
CA GLU A 194 18.10 15.21 -0.15
C GLU A 194 17.32 16.51 0.06
N GLY A 195 16.09 16.36 0.56
CA GLY A 195 15.25 17.48 0.91
C GLY A 195 14.59 18.21 -0.26
N GLU A 196 14.73 17.71 -1.49
CA GLU A 196 13.95 18.18 -2.63
C GLU A 196 12.49 17.68 -2.55
N THR A 197 11.60 18.46 -3.15
CA THR A 197 10.20 18.08 -3.36
C THR A 197 10.06 17.33 -4.68
N ILE A 198 9.35 16.19 -4.65
CA ILE A 198 9.18 15.31 -5.81
C ILE A 198 7.70 15.14 -6.10
N TYR A 199 7.32 15.33 -7.37
CA TYR A 199 5.93 15.17 -7.81
C TYR A 199 5.79 14.20 -8.98
N ASP A 200 4.84 13.28 -8.86
CA ASP A 200 4.34 12.45 -9.96
C ASP A 200 2.84 12.71 -10.24
N PRO A 201 2.49 13.44 -11.33
CA PRO A 201 1.10 13.76 -11.70
C PRO A 201 0.28 12.57 -12.22
N ALA A 202 0.92 11.42 -12.47
CA ALA A 202 0.27 10.18 -12.90
C ALA A 202 0.87 9.01 -12.12
N ALA A 203 0.78 9.11 -10.78
CA ALA A 203 1.56 8.35 -9.83
C ALA A 203 1.44 6.82 -9.95
N GLY A 204 0.37 6.31 -10.57
CA GLY A 204 0.16 4.88 -10.71
C GLY A 204 0.24 4.20 -9.34
N THR A 205 1.10 3.20 -9.23
CA THR A 205 1.33 2.44 -7.98
C THR A 205 2.42 3.04 -7.07
N GLY A 206 2.81 4.30 -7.32
CA GLY A 206 3.80 5.03 -6.51
C GLY A 206 5.26 4.63 -6.76
N GLY A 207 5.53 3.77 -7.74
CA GLY A 207 6.86 3.22 -7.99
C GLY A 207 7.92 4.26 -8.33
N MET A 208 7.55 5.38 -8.99
CA MET A 208 8.51 6.45 -9.28
C MET A 208 8.91 7.24 -8.03
N LEU A 209 7.93 7.53 -7.16
CA LEU A 209 8.19 8.20 -5.87
C LEU A 209 9.06 7.34 -4.97
N LEU A 210 8.76 6.04 -4.88
CA LEU A 210 9.57 5.09 -4.14
C LEU A 210 11.01 5.02 -4.68
N ALA A 211 11.16 4.88 -6.00
CA ALA A 211 12.48 4.78 -6.63
C ALA A 211 13.34 6.03 -6.41
N ALA A 212 12.73 7.22 -6.33
CA ALA A 212 13.45 8.44 -5.99
C ALA A 212 14.00 8.42 -4.56
N VAL A 213 13.23 7.90 -3.59
CA VAL A 213 13.68 7.71 -2.21
C VAL A 213 14.82 6.68 -2.15
N GLU A 214 14.69 5.57 -2.89
CA GLU A 214 15.72 4.54 -2.98
C GLU A 214 17.01 5.05 -3.62
N HIS A 215 16.92 5.92 -4.62
CA HIS A 215 18.07 6.54 -5.28
C HIS A 215 18.91 7.34 -4.28
N VAL A 216 18.27 8.21 -3.49
CA VAL A 216 18.99 8.99 -2.47
C VAL A 216 19.60 8.07 -1.41
N ARG A 217 18.86 7.05 -0.95
CA ARG A 217 19.38 6.04 -0.02
C ARG A 217 20.62 5.35 -0.58
N ALA A 218 20.57 4.91 -1.84
CA ALA A 218 21.66 4.20 -2.51
C ALA A 218 22.90 5.08 -2.71
N ASN A 219 22.73 6.39 -2.83
CA ASN A 219 23.80 7.38 -2.91
C ASN A 219 24.30 7.88 -1.54
N GLY A 220 23.84 7.26 -0.45
CA GLY A 220 24.30 7.55 0.92
C GLY A 220 23.58 8.70 1.62
N GLY A 221 22.50 9.23 1.04
CA GLY A 221 21.64 10.22 1.68
C GLY A 221 20.62 9.59 2.63
N ASP A 222 19.96 10.42 3.42
CA ASP A 222 18.93 10.08 4.39
C ASP A 222 17.52 10.17 3.76
N PRO A 223 16.80 9.04 3.60
CA PRO A 223 15.43 8.99 3.09
C PRO A 223 14.44 9.87 3.86
N ARG A 224 14.68 10.11 5.16
CA ARG A 224 13.80 10.92 6.01
C ARG A 224 13.74 12.38 5.58
N THR A 225 14.70 12.83 4.77
CA THR A 225 14.69 14.18 4.20
C THR A 225 13.54 14.41 3.22
N PHE A 226 12.88 13.35 2.74
CA PHE A 226 11.68 13.40 1.91
C PHE A 226 10.35 13.41 2.67
N PHE A 227 10.36 13.32 4.00
CA PHE A 227 9.13 13.38 4.78
C PHE A 227 8.41 14.70 4.53
N GLY A 228 7.15 14.58 4.07
CA GLY A 228 6.30 15.71 3.70
C GLY A 228 6.64 16.33 2.35
N LYS A 229 7.46 15.68 1.53
CA LYS A 229 7.98 16.20 0.25
C LYS A 229 7.73 15.31 -0.97
N LEU A 230 7.01 14.20 -0.78
CA LEU A 230 6.61 13.31 -1.86
C LEU A 230 5.16 13.57 -2.21
N TYR A 231 4.91 13.89 -3.47
CA TYR A 231 3.60 14.27 -3.97
C TYR A 231 3.23 13.37 -5.15
N GLY A 232 2.01 12.86 -5.16
CA GLY A 232 1.49 12.04 -6.24
C GLY A 232 0.04 12.38 -6.53
N GLN A 233 -0.36 12.30 -7.79
CA GLN A 233 -1.77 12.36 -8.17
C GLN A 233 -2.11 11.17 -9.07
N GLU A 234 -3.21 10.49 -8.76
CA GLU A 234 -3.66 9.33 -9.54
C GLU A 234 -5.18 9.37 -9.70
N LYS A 235 -5.64 9.15 -10.93
CA LYS A 235 -7.08 9.23 -11.27
C LYS A 235 -7.85 8.01 -10.76
N ASN A 236 -7.25 6.83 -10.83
CA ASN A 236 -7.89 5.57 -10.47
C ASN A 236 -7.85 5.34 -8.95
N LEU A 237 -9.02 5.12 -8.35
CA LEU A 237 -9.15 4.92 -6.90
C LEU A 237 -8.32 3.73 -6.40
N THR A 238 -8.48 2.55 -7.00
CA THR A 238 -7.73 1.36 -6.61
C THR A 238 -6.22 1.57 -6.75
N THR A 239 -5.77 2.15 -7.86
CA THR A 239 -4.34 2.40 -8.12
C THR A 239 -3.76 3.41 -7.13
N SER A 240 -4.48 4.50 -6.80
CA SER A 240 -4.06 5.46 -5.77
C SER A 240 -3.95 4.82 -4.38
N SER A 241 -4.87 3.90 -4.05
CA SER A 241 -4.84 3.13 -2.80
C SER A 241 -3.60 2.23 -2.74
N VAL A 242 -3.27 1.56 -3.86
CA VAL A 242 -2.05 0.75 -4.01
C VAL A 242 -0.79 1.60 -3.82
N ALA A 243 -0.72 2.80 -4.41
CA ALA A 243 0.44 3.68 -4.22
C ALA A 243 0.68 4.02 -2.75
N ARG A 244 -0.39 4.37 -2.02
CA ARG A 244 -0.31 4.73 -0.61
C ARG A 244 0.13 3.56 0.25
N MET A 245 -0.48 2.39 0.07
CA MET A 245 -0.03 1.16 0.76
C MET A 245 1.43 0.83 0.43
N ASN A 246 1.84 1.00 -0.83
CA ASN A 246 3.20 0.73 -1.28
C ASN A 246 4.22 1.61 -0.53
N LEU A 247 4.00 2.92 -0.48
CA LEU A 247 4.87 3.86 0.25
C LEU A 247 4.94 3.51 1.75
N LEU A 248 3.79 3.24 2.38
CA LEU A 248 3.71 2.91 3.81
C LEU A 248 4.45 1.62 4.17
N LEU A 249 4.37 0.59 3.33
CA LEU A 249 5.08 -0.68 3.51
C LEU A 249 6.60 -0.55 3.33
N HIS A 250 7.06 0.44 2.57
CA HIS A 250 8.47 0.80 2.45
C HIS A 250 8.95 1.78 3.54
N GLY A 251 8.11 2.06 4.54
CA GLY A 251 8.45 2.92 5.68
C GLY A 251 8.42 4.42 5.35
N ILE A 252 7.75 4.81 4.27
CA ILE A 252 7.53 6.22 3.91
C ILE A 252 6.17 6.61 4.47
N GLU A 253 6.14 7.44 5.51
CA GLU A 253 4.93 7.74 6.29
C GLU A 253 4.33 9.12 6.03
N ASP A 254 5.16 10.07 5.64
CA ASP A 254 4.77 11.45 5.38
C ASP A 254 4.90 11.77 3.89
N PHE A 255 3.78 11.69 3.19
CA PHE A 255 3.63 11.92 1.75
C PHE A 255 2.20 12.39 1.45
N ALA A 256 1.98 12.96 0.26
CA ALA A 256 0.66 13.32 -0.22
C ALA A 256 0.39 12.64 -1.57
N VAL A 257 -0.43 11.58 -1.57
CA VAL A 257 -0.90 10.93 -2.81
C VAL A 257 -2.40 11.10 -2.90
N GLU A 258 -2.84 11.93 -3.84
CA GLU A 258 -4.22 12.36 -3.96
C GLU A 258 -4.94 11.69 -5.13
N ARG A 259 -6.23 11.38 -4.92
CA ARG A 259 -7.08 10.84 -5.98
C ARG A 259 -7.69 11.98 -6.79
N GLY A 260 -7.40 12.03 -8.08
CA GLY A 260 -8.06 12.98 -8.98
C GLY A 260 -7.50 12.96 -10.40
N ASP A 261 -8.28 13.48 -11.35
CA ASP A 261 -7.81 13.68 -12.72
C ASP A 261 -6.87 14.89 -12.75
N THR A 262 -5.56 14.66 -12.92
CA THR A 262 -4.54 15.74 -12.85
C THR A 262 -4.77 16.87 -13.85
N LEU A 263 -5.43 16.60 -14.99
CA LEU A 263 -5.67 17.59 -16.03
C LEU A 263 -6.97 18.35 -15.82
N ARG A 264 -7.95 17.79 -15.10
CA ARG A 264 -9.24 18.48 -14.84
C ARG A 264 -9.34 19.06 -13.44
N GLN A 265 -8.66 18.45 -12.49
CA GLN A 265 -8.71 18.75 -11.07
C GLN A 265 -7.30 18.60 -10.47
N PRO A 266 -6.35 19.48 -10.83
CA PRO A 266 -5.04 19.48 -10.19
C PRO A 266 -5.21 19.85 -8.70
N VAL A 267 -4.75 18.97 -7.81
CA VAL A 267 -5.00 19.08 -6.37
C VAL A 267 -3.92 19.88 -5.62
N PHE A 268 -2.69 19.86 -6.12
CA PHE A 268 -1.58 20.60 -5.52
C PHE A 268 -1.51 22.02 -6.09
N THR A 269 -1.91 22.96 -5.26
CA THR A 269 -1.94 24.39 -5.58
C THR A 269 -1.08 25.17 -4.59
N ASP A 270 -0.53 26.29 -5.04
CA ASP A 270 0.18 27.24 -4.19
C ASP A 270 -0.83 28.27 -3.64
N PRO A 271 -1.11 28.27 -2.31
CA PRO A 271 -2.06 29.20 -1.72
C PRO A 271 -1.65 30.68 -1.86
N ALA A 272 -0.36 30.97 -2.02
CA ALA A 272 0.14 32.34 -2.13
C ALA A 272 -0.11 32.94 -3.51
N SER A 273 0.09 32.15 -4.57
CA SER A 273 -0.16 32.59 -5.95
C SER A 273 -1.56 32.27 -6.46
N GLY A 274 -2.27 31.32 -5.83
CA GLY A 274 -3.50 30.74 -6.35
C GLY A 274 -3.28 29.87 -7.59
N GLY A 275 -2.02 29.59 -7.96
CA GLY A 275 -1.63 28.76 -9.10
C GLY A 275 -1.34 27.32 -8.72
N LEU A 276 -0.78 26.55 -9.65
CA LEU A 276 -0.27 25.21 -9.38
C LEU A 276 0.96 25.27 -8.47
N ALA A 277 1.09 24.29 -7.58
CA ALA A 277 2.32 24.12 -6.81
C ALA A 277 3.50 23.81 -7.74
N THR A 278 4.69 24.26 -7.36
CA THR A 278 5.96 23.95 -8.04
C THR A 278 6.77 22.96 -7.21
N PHE A 279 7.51 22.09 -7.88
CA PHE A 279 8.33 21.06 -7.25
C PHE A 279 9.74 21.09 -7.81
N ASP A 280 10.72 20.67 -7.02
CA ASP A 280 12.12 20.61 -7.44
C ASP A 280 12.32 19.53 -8.52
N CYS A 281 11.64 18.40 -8.33
CA CYS A 281 11.69 17.24 -9.20
C CYS A 281 10.28 16.86 -9.67
N VAL A 282 10.09 16.66 -10.98
CA VAL A 282 8.85 16.10 -11.56
C VAL A 282 9.20 14.90 -12.42
N ILE A 283 8.53 13.77 -12.16
CA ILE A 283 8.74 12.51 -12.87
C ILE A 283 7.39 11.85 -13.13
N ALA A 284 7.15 11.35 -14.34
CA ALA A 284 5.87 10.75 -14.68
C ALA A 284 5.99 9.75 -15.83
N ASN A 285 5.14 8.72 -15.81
CA ASN A 285 4.81 7.91 -16.99
C ASN A 285 3.30 7.98 -17.23
N PRO A 286 2.79 9.05 -17.86
CA PRO A 286 1.36 9.22 -18.06
C PRO A 286 0.80 8.23 -19.09
N PRO A 287 -0.53 8.01 -19.11
CA PRO A 287 -1.18 7.16 -20.10
C PRO A 287 -0.93 7.67 -21.53
N PHE A 288 -0.50 6.77 -22.42
CA PHE A 288 -0.25 7.09 -23.82
C PHE A 288 -1.57 7.20 -24.58
N SER A 289 -1.68 8.22 -25.44
CA SER A 289 -2.83 8.41 -26.34
C SER A 289 -4.18 8.55 -25.62
N LEU A 290 -4.20 9.19 -24.45
CA LEU A 290 -5.43 9.46 -23.71
C LEU A 290 -6.36 10.39 -24.52
N GLU A 291 -7.44 9.83 -25.05
CA GLU A 291 -8.53 10.59 -25.67
C GLU A 291 -9.44 11.21 -24.60
N GLN A 292 -10.18 12.26 -24.96
CA GLN A 292 -11.13 12.94 -24.07
C GLN A 292 -10.49 13.34 -22.72
N TRP A 293 -9.25 13.85 -22.76
CA TRP A 293 -8.48 14.21 -21.57
C TRP A 293 -8.98 15.48 -20.86
N GLY A 294 -9.91 16.22 -21.46
CA GLY A 294 -10.48 17.43 -20.86
C GLY A 294 -10.08 18.72 -21.55
N ARG A 295 -9.69 18.65 -22.83
CA ARG A 295 -9.28 19.80 -23.64
C ARG A 295 -10.29 20.94 -23.57
N GLU A 296 -11.58 20.61 -23.58
CA GLU A 296 -12.70 21.55 -23.50
C GLU A 296 -12.74 22.40 -22.21
N VAL A 297 -12.04 21.98 -21.15
CA VAL A 297 -11.92 22.74 -19.90
C VAL A 297 -10.88 23.86 -20.01
N TRP A 298 -9.99 23.77 -21.00
CA TRP A 298 -8.82 24.64 -21.18
C TRP A 298 -8.90 25.53 -22.44
N GLU A 299 -9.97 25.43 -23.22
CA GLU A 299 -10.27 26.29 -24.37
C GLU A 299 -11.26 27.40 -24.01
#